data_AF-A0A7G9W6K5-F1
#
_entry.id   AF-A0A7G9W6K5-F1
#
_cell.length_a   1.000
_cell.length_b   1.000
_cell.length_c   1.000
_cell.angle_alpha   90.00
_cell.angle_beta   90.00
_cell.angle_gamma   90.00
#
_symmetry.space_group_name_H-M   'P 1'
#
loop_
_entity.id
_entity.type
_entity.pdbx_description
1 polymer ?
#
loop_
_entity_poly.entity_id
_entity_poly.type
_entity_poly.pdbx_seq_one_letter_code
_entity_poly.pdbx_strand_id
1 'polypeptide(L)'
;MNNLAILEYNASIEIYSVIVNDLTVYGNEDKSKAELVVKRLNRIFGDENRDLDFITPSFAAGKYIVCCPRVRLGIGEQTYLYDTSNGARGWRSYPAQLYEPTNWVDSESPSEQTAIIEIEENSKAPWYNALVIANSIRSAIRLNYPAANGNESSMQLNVPNNISSDVSIIISEGAHCEYYGVPCQGTRPGRTSPCPEIGFDAGNILNPFTEIGEVFHPQDLTAAITPTYNWHSNYMNKFIKVTNLADPSKSIVVRVTDRAPARKGIELTYRAWIEIGRPVGAKSVRLELMK
;
A
#
# COMPACT_ATOMS: atom_id res chain seq x y z
N MET A 1 -22.16 -10.67 -9.66
CA MET A 1 -21.92 -11.68 -8.59
C MET A 1 -21.05 -11.00 -7.57
N ASN A 2 -21.51 -10.95 -6.33
CA ASN A 2 -20.77 -10.32 -5.25
C ASN A 2 -19.65 -11.25 -4.78
N ASN A 3 -18.53 -10.67 -4.33
CA ASN A 3 -17.45 -11.45 -3.73
C ASN A 3 -17.95 -12.12 -2.44
N LEU A 4 -17.52 -13.34 -2.18
CA LEU A 4 -17.82 -14.08 -0.96
C LEU A 4 -16.57 -14.80 -0.46
N ALA A 5 -16.26 -14.61 0.82
CA ALA A 5 -15.27 -15.39 1.54
C ALA A 5 -15.95 -16.50 2.35
N ILE A 6 -15.41 -17.72 2.27
CA ILE A 6 -15.85 -18.88 3.07
C ILE A 6 -14.65 -19.54 3.74
N LEU A 7 -14.94 -20.39 4.72
CA LEU A 7 -13.95 -21.20 5.42
C LEU A 7 -14.12 -22.68 5.05
N GLU A 8 -13.01 -23.34 4.73
CA GLU A 8 -12.98 -24.78 4.51
C GLU A 8 -11.80 -25.40 5.25
N TYR A 9 -11.99 -26.55 5.91
CA TYR A 9 -10.89 -27.28 6.54
C TYR A 9 -10.25 -28.24 5.54
N ASN A 10 -8.96 -28.06 5.25
CA ASN A 10 -8.18 -28.94 4.39
C ASN A 10 -7.48 -30.01 5.24
N ALA A 11 -8.05 -31.21 5.27
CA ALA A 11 -7.53 -32.33 6.08
C ALA A 11 -6.17 -32.87 5.60
N SER A 12 -5.76 -32.64 4.34
CA SER A 12 -4.50 -33.17 3.81
C SER A 12 -3.26 -32.43 4.32
N ILE A 13 -3.42 -31.17 4.69
CA ILE A 13 -2.35 -30.30 5.22
C ILE A 13 -2.74 -29.69 6.58
N GLU A 14 -3.86 -30.14 7.15
CA GLU A 14 -4.37 -29.78 8.48
C GLU A 14 -4.55 -28.27 8.74
N ILE A 15 -4.96 -27.50 7.72
CA ILE A 15 -5.21 -26.04 7.85
C ILE A 15 -6.66 -25.65 7.53
N TYR A 16 -7.12 -24.57 8.13
CA TYR A 16 -8.34 -23.88 7.74
C TYR A 16 -8.02 -22.89 6.60
N SER A 17 -8.55 -23.19 5.42
CA SER A 17 -8.41 -22.41 4.20
C SER A 17 -9.50 -21.34 4.12
N VAL A 18 -9.09 -20.11 3.85
CA VAL A 18 -9.97 -19.00 3.47
C VAL A 18 -10.08 -19.01 1.96
N ILE A 19 -11.29 -19.20 1.44
CA ILE A 19 -11.57 -19.28 0.01
C ILE A 19 -12.40 -18.06 -0.40
N VAL A 20 -11.98 -17.36 -1.45
CA VAL A 20 -12.74 -16.26 -2.07
C VAL A 20 -13.03 -16.65 -3.51
N ASN A 21 -14.30 -16.64 -3.92
CA ASN A 21 -14.72 -17.00 -5.28
C ASN A 21 -13.99 -18.25 -5.83
N ASP A 22 -14.01 -19.34 -5.06
CA ASP A 22 -13.43 -20.64 -5.39
C ASP A 22 -11.88 -20.72 -5.40
N LEU A 23 -11.17 -19.65 -5.03
CA LEU A 23 -9.72 -19.65 -4.88
C LEU A 23 -9.30 -19.54 -3.41
N THR A 24 -8.38 -20.39 -2.97
CA THR A 24 -7.75 -20.27 -1.65
C THR A 24 -6.84 -19.06 -1.61
N VAL A 25 -7.14 -18.10 -0.71
CA VAL A 25 -6.39 -16.85 -0.59
C VAL A 25 -5.49 -16.79 0.64
N TYR A 26 -5.80 -17.59 1.66
CA TYR A 26 -5.07 -17.66 2.92
C TYR A 26 -5.35 -18.99 3.62
N GLY A 27 -4.45 -19.44 4.50
CA GLY A 27 -4.64 -20.62 5.33
C GLY A 27 -3.99 -20.47 6.70
N ASN A 28 -4.62 -21.02 7.73
CA ASN A 28 -4.10 -21.00 9.10
C ASN A 28 -4.51 -22.26 9.86
N GLU A 29 -3.66 -22.76 10.75
CA GLU A 29 -3.96 -23.89 11.64
C GLU A 29 -4.99 -23.50 12.72
N ASP A 30 -5.02 -22.24 13.13
CA ASP A 30 -6.02 -21.70 14.06
C ASP A 30 -7.29 -21.29 13.33
N LYS A 31 -8.36 -22.06 13.56
CA LYS A 31 -9.70 -21.82 13.06
C LYS A 31 -10.18 -20.38 13.33
N SER A 32 -9.95 -19.87 14.53
CA SER A 32 -10.48 -18.56 14.95
C SER A 32 -9.84 -17.43 14.15
N LYS A 33 -8.54 -17.55 13.83
CA LYS A 33 -7.83 -16.60 12.97
C LYS A 33 -8.37 -16.63 11.53
N ALA A 34 -8.58 -17.83 10.98
CA ALA A 34 -9.13 -17.97 9.63
C ALA A 34 -10.59 -17.47 9.53
N GLU A 35 -11.43 -17.76 10.53
CA GLU A 35 -12.80 -17.23 10.64
C GLU A 35 -12.82 -15.69 10.73
N LEU A 36 -11.89 -15.09 11.47
CA LEU A 36 -11.78 -13.64 11.55
C LEU A 36 -11.47 -13.00 10.20
N VAL A 37 -10.54 -13.59 9.43
CA VAL A 37 -10.23 -13.12 8.07
C VAL A 37 -11.45 -13.23 7.15
N VAL A 38 -12.20 -14.35 7.22
CA VAL A 38 -13.46 -14.51 6.46
C VAL A 38 -14.46 -13.40 6.80
N LYS A 39 -14.68 -13.13 8.09
CA LYS A 39 -15.61 -12.06 8.53
C LYS A 39 -15.18 -10.70 7.99
N ARG A 40 -13.90 -10.35 8.14
CA ARG A 40 -13.35 -9.07 7.69
C ARG A 40 -13.47 -8.88 6.17
N LEU A 41 -13.15 -9.90 5.39
CA LEU A 41 -13.32 -9.89 3.94
C LEU A 41 -14.78 -9.70 3.54
N ASN A 42 -15.71 -10.45 4.13
CA ASN A 42 -17.13 -10.33 3.82
C ASN A 42 -17.71 -8.95 4.20
N ARG A 43 -17.21 -8.30 5.26
CA ARG A 43 -17.58 -6.91 5.58
C ARG A 43 -17.07 -5.93 4.52
N ILE A 44 -15.83 -6.09 4.05
CA ILE A 44 -15.28 -5.26 2.95
C ILE A 44 -16.08 -5.47 1.67
N PHE A 45 -16.42 -6.72 1.33
CA PHE A 45 -17.20 -7.04 0.14
C PHE A 45 -18.66 -6.56 0.22
N GLY A 46 -19.17 -6.31 1.43
CA GLY A 46 -20.48 -5.71 1.64
C GLY A 46 -20.55 -4.21 1.34
N ASP A 47 -19.42 -3.52 1.16
CA ASP A 47 -19.37 -2.12 0.72
C ASP A 47 -19.31 -2.07 -0.82
N GLU A 48 -20.47 -2.00 -1.46
CA GLU A 48 -20.60 -2.00 -2.94
C GLU A 48 -19.89 -0.81 -3.61
N ASN A 49 -19.64 0.26 -2.85
CA ASN A 49 -18.92 1.43 -3.33
C ASN A 49 -17.41 1.33 -3.12
N ARG A 50 -16.89 0.33 -2.40
CA ARG A 50 -15.45 0.17 -2.12
C ARG A 50 -14.66 -0.18 -3.38
N ASP A 51 -13.52 0.48 -3.57
CA ASP A 51 -12.58 0.14 -4.63
C ASP A 51 -11.67 -0.99 -4.12
N LEU A 52 -12.00 -2.21 -4.55
CA LEU A 52 -11.27 -3.40 -4.13
C LEU A 52 -9.88 -3.51 -4.76
N ASP A 53 -9.55 -2.67 -5.75
CA ASP A 53 -8.20 -2.61 -6.31
C ASP A 53 -7.19 -1.96 -5.35
N PHE A 54 -7.63 -1.45 -4.20
CA PHE A 54 -6.75 -0.94 -3.14
C PHE A 54 -6.45 -1.96 -2.03
N ILE A 55 -6.82 -3.24 -2.18
CA ILE A 55 -6.34 -4.29 -1.25
C ILE A 55 -4.81 -4.37 -1.33
N THR A 56 -4.13 -3.99 -0.25
CA THR A 56 -2.70 -3.65 -0.30
C THR A 56 -1.95 -4.11 0.95
N PRO A 57 -0.68 -4.52 0.82
CA PRO A 57 0.19 -4.68 1.99
C PRO A 57 0.42 -3.32 2.66
N SER A 58 0.29 -3.30 3.98
CA SER A 58 0.45 -2.09 4.79
C SER A 58 1.18 -2.42 6.10
N PHE A 59 1.31 -1.43 6.98
CA PHE A 59 1.85 -1.60 8.33
C PHE A 59 0.97 -0.87 9.33
N ALA A 60 0.65 -1.51 10.45
CA ALA A 60 -0.08 -0.86 11.54
C ALA A 60 0.19 -1.59 12.85
N ALA A 61 0.14 -0.86 13.97
CA ALA A 61 0.28 -1.41 15.30
C ALA A 61 1.55 -2.28 15.48
N GLY A 62 2.66 -1.92 14.82
CA GLY A 62 3.93 -2.64 14.91
C GLY A 62 4.03 -3.89 14.03
N LYS A 63 3.01 -4.18 13.20
CA LYS A 63 2.96 -5.38 12.36
C LYS A 63 2.76 -5.04 10.89
N TYR A 64 3.27 -5.93 10.04
CA TYR A 64 2.86 -5.98 8.64
C TYR A 64 1.44 -6.55 8.55
N ILE A 65 0.64 -5.98 7.65
CA ILE A 65 -0.78 -6.27 7.52
C ILE A 65 -1.20 -6.30 6.05
N VAL A 66 -2.39 -6.82 5.76
CA VAL A 66 -3.12 -6.51 4.52
C VAL A 66 -4.38 -5.75 4.91
N CYS A 67 -4.64 -4.65 4.22
CA CYS A 67 -5.83 -3.83 4.43
C CYS A 67 -6.49 -3.46 3.11
N CYS A 68 -7.70 -2.92 3.19
CA CYS A 68 -8.40 -2.28 2.09
C CYS A 68 -8.73 -0.84 2.52
N PRO A 69 -7.98 0.16 2.03
CA PRO A 69 -8.31 1.56 2.21
C PRO A 69 -9.72 1.88 1.76
N ARG A 70 -10.30 2.94 2.33
CA ARG A 70 -11.73 3.20 2.16
C ARG A 70 -12.09 3.94 0.86
N VAL A 71 -11.24 3.89 -0.16
CA VAL A 71 -11.49 4.51 -1.46
C VAL A 71 -12.86 4.06 -1.99
N ARG A 72 -13.71 5.03 -2.37
CA ARG A 72 -15.05 4.79 -2.88
C ARG A 72 -15.37 5.58 -4.12
N LEU A 73 -16.07 4.94 -5.05
CA LEU A 73 -16.73 5.58 -6.18
C LEU A 73 -18.21 5.85 -5.86
N GLY A 74 -18.78 6.83 -6.54
CA GLY A 74 -20.23 7.04 -6.57
C GLY A 74 -20.84 7.70 -5.33
N ILE A 75 -20.03 8.11 -4.35
CA ILE A 75 -20.49 8.75 -3.10
C ILE A 75 -20.31 10.28 -3.08
N GLY A 76 -19.91 10.89 -4.20
CA GLY A 76 -19.72 12.34 -4.33
C GLY A 76 -18.34 12.87 -3.90
N GLU A 77 -17.44 11.97 -3.51
CA GLU A 77 -16.04 12.28 -3.22
C GLU A 77 -15.18 12.23 -4.49
N GLN A 78 -14.16 13.07 -4.58
CA GLN A 78 -13.27 13.13 -5.74
C GLN A 78 -11.85 13.53 -5.35
N THR A 79 -10.90 13.15 -6.21
CA THR A 79 -9.49 13.54 -6.11
C THR A 79 -9.13 14.45 -7.26
N TYR A 80 -8.55 15.60 -6.95
CA TYR A 80 -7.99 16.52 -7.93
C TYR A 80 -6.54 16.14 -8.23
N LEU A 81 -6.31 15.76 -9.48
CA LEU A 81 -5.02 15.34 -10.01
C LEU A 81 -4.38 16.51 -10.74
N TYR A 82 -3.07 16.69 -10.60
CA TYR A 82 -2.32 17.62 -11.40
C TYR A 82 -2.36 17.18 -12.87
N ASP A 83 -2.53 18.13 -13.80
CA ASP A 83 -2.59 17.84 -15.22
C ASP A 83 -1.63 18.75 -15.99
N THR A 84 -0.52 18.18 -16.46
CA THR A 84 0.50 18.90 -17.24
C THR A 84 0.05 19.23 -18.65
N SER A 85 -1.00 18.60 -19.17
CA SER A 85 -1.48 18.79 -20.54
C SER A 85 -2.36 20.05 -20.71
N ASN A 86 -2.94 20.55 -19.62
CA ASN A 86 -3.86 21.71 -19.61
C ASN A 86 -3.22 23.04 -19.15
N GLY A 87 -1.89 23.15 -19.21
CA GLY A 87 -1.16 24.40 -18.93
C GLY A 87 -1.17 24.84 -17.45
N ALA A 88 -1.03 26.15 -17.20
CA ALA A 88 -0.78 26.69 -15.85
C ALA A 88 -1.94 26.51 -14.83
N ARG A 89 -3.15 26.19 -15.30
CA ARG A 89 -4.33 25.87 -14.46
C ARG A 89 -4.66 24.38 -14.45
N GLY A 90 -3.85 23.54 -15.08
CA GLY A 90 -4.19 22.15 -15.41
C GLY A 90 -4.37 21.26 -14.18
N TRP A 91 -5.59 20.80 -14.01
CA TRP A 91 -5.96 19.71 -13.13
C TRP A 91 -7.10 18.91 -13.78
N ARG A 92 -7.21 17.64 -13.42
CA ARG A 92 -8.34 16.76 -13.75
C ARG A 92 -8.91 16.17 -12.46
N SER A 93 -10.11 15.63 -12.48
CA SER A 93 -10.67 14.92 -11.33
C SER A 93 -10.74 13.41 -11.58
N TYR A 94 -10.64 12.66 -10.50
CA TYR A 94 -10.99 11.24 -10.42
C TYR A 94 -12.19 11.07 -9.48
N PRO A 95 -13.23 10.31 -9.85
CA PRO A 95 -14.50 10.24 -9.11
C PRO A 95 -14.47 9.40 -7.81
N ALA A 96 -13.31 9.32 -7.15
CA ALA A 96 -13.12 8.81 -5.79
C ALA A 96 -12.20 9.75 -5.01
N GLN A 97 -12.30 9.77 -3.68
CA GLN A 97 -11.21 10.22 -2.83
C GLN A 97 -10.17 9.08 -2.70
N LEU A 98 -9.12 9.16 -3.50
CA LEU A 98 -8.07 8.15 -3.61
C LEU A 98 -7.21 8.09 -2.36
N TYR A 99 -6.99 9.24 -1.71
CA TYR A 99 -6.00 9.38 -0.64
C TYR A 99 -6.65 9.70 0.68
N GLU A 100 -7.76 9.08 1.02
CA GLU A 100 -8.33 9.37 2.33
C GLU A 100 -7.42 8.90 3.49
N PRO A 101 -7.50 9.55 4.66
CA PRO A 101 -6.87 9.05 5.87
C PRO A 101 -7.42 7.66 6.21
N THR A 102 -6.60 6.62 5.97
CA THR A 102 -6.95 5.24 6.27
C THR A 102 -6.23 4.77 7.52
N ASN A 103 -7.01 4.29 8.48
CA ASN A 103 -6.53 3.65 9.70
C ASN A 103 -6.80 2.15 9.65
N TRP A 104 -6.04 1.36 10.42
CA TRP A 104 -6.36 -0.04 10.67
C TRP A 104 -7.58 -0.14 11.59
N VAL A 105 -8.70 -0.61 11.05
CA VAL A 105 -9.99 -0.66 11.75
C VAL A 105 -10.66 -2.01 11.49
N ASP A 106 -10.98 -2.71 12.57
CA ASP A 106 -11.85 -3.89 12.60
C ASP A 106 -13.23 -3.46 13.12
N SER A 107 -14.10 -3.05 12.21
CA SER A 107 -15.47 -2.58 12.47
C SER A 107 -16.49 -3.61 11.99
N GLU A 108 -17.65 -3.63 12.61
CA GLU A 108 -18.80 -4.38 12.09
C GLU A 108 -19.47 -3.66 10.90
N SER A 109 -19.19 -2.36 10.71
CA SER A 109 -19.70 -1.59 9.58
C SER A 109 -18.85 -1.82 8.32
N PRO A 110 -19.46 -2.25 7.19
CA PRO A 110 -18.77 -2.34 5.90
C PRO A 110 -18.04 -1.05 5.51
N SER A 111 -18.63 0.09 5.86
CA SER A 111 -18.10 1.39 5.48
C SER A 111 -16.89 1.84 6.33
N GLU A 112 -16.57 1.14 7.40
CA GLU A 112 -15.47 1.49 8.29
C GLU A 112 -14.40 0.41 8.35
N GLN A 113 -14.74 -0.83 7.95
CA GLN A 113 -13.81 -1.94 7.89
C GLN A 113 -12.67 -1.66 6.90
N THR A 114 -11.44 -1.76 7.39
CA THR A 114 -10.22 -1.71 6.56
C THR A 114 -9.30 -2.89 6.82
N ALA A 115 -9.35 -3.49 8.02
CA ALA A 115 -8.49 -4.60 8.40
C ALA A 115 -8.82 -5.86 7.58
N ILE A 116 -7.82 -6.59 7.11
CA ILE A 116 -8.01 -7.94 6.58
C ILE A 116 -7.24 -8.92 7.44
N ILE A 117 -5.91 -8.81 7.44
CA ILE A 117 -5.03 -9.76 8.11
C ILE A 117 -3.85 -9.07 8.78
N GLU A 118 -3.46 -9.58 9.96
CA GLU A 118 -2.17 -9.29 10.57
C GLU A 118 -1.20 -10.43 10.24
N ILE A 119 -0.01 -10.10 9.77
CA ILE A 119 1.02 -11.09 9.53
C ILE A 119 1.67 -11.46 10.86
N GLU A 120 1.83 -12.75 11.11
CA GLU A 120 2.48 -13.28 12.31
C GLU A 120 3.88 -12.69 12.48
N GLU A 121 4.20 -12.24 13.70
CA GLU A 121 5.47 -11.57 14.04
C GLU A 121 6.69 -12.45 13.76
N ASN A 122 6.54 -13.76 13.89
CA ASN A 122 7.62 -14.74 13.68
C ASN A 122 7.79 -15.16 12.21
N SER A 123 7.06 -14.54 11.27
CA SER A 123 7.30 -14.77 9.85
C SER A 123 8.70 -14.31 9.46
N LYS A 124 9.39 -15.09 8.61
CA LYS A 124 10.73 -14.73 8.12
C LYS A 124 10.72 -13.43 7.32
N ALA A 125 9.75 -13.24 6.42
CA ALA A 125 9.64 -12.06 5.56
C ALA A 125 8.20 -11.52 5.58
N PRO A 126 7.77 -10.88 6.68
CA PRO A 126 6.38 -10.52 6.88
C PRO A 126 5.82 -9.52 5.85
N TRP A 127 6.65 -8.61 5.31
CA TRP A 127 6.29 -7.73 4.19
C TRP A 127 5.96 -8.50 2.91
N TYR A 128 6.75 -9.54 2.62
CA TYR A 128 6.57 -10.38 1.46
C TYR A 128 5.30 -11.23 1.60
N ASN A 129 5.08 -11.79 2.79
CA ASN A 129 3.83 -12.53 3.08
C ASN A 129 2.60 -11.63 2.92
N ALA A 130 2.64 -10.39 3.40
CA ALA A 130 1.56 -9.42 3.20
C ALA A 130 1.30 -9.19 1.70
N LEU A 131 2.36 -8.99 0.90
CA LEU A 131 2.23 -8.82 -0.55
C LEU A 131 1.62 -10.04 -1.24
N VAL A 132 2.09 -11.25 -0.90
CA VAL A 132 1.58 -12.50 -1.47
C VAL A 132 0.10 -12.70 -1.13
N ILE A 133 -0.28 -12.49 0.13
CA ILE A 133 -1.68 -12.65 0.56
C ILE A 133 -2.57 -11.58 -0.10
N ALA A 134 -2.11 -10.32 -0.18
CA ALA A 134 -2.81 -9.28 -0.92
C ALA A 134 -3.05 -9.71 -2.38
N ASN A 135 -2.02 -10.22 -3.06
CA ASN A 135 -2.14 -10.72 -4.43
C ASN A 135 -3.07 -11.92 -4.58
N SER A 136 -3.05 -12.86 -3.63
CA SER A 136 -3.98 -13.99 -3.63
C SER A 136 -5.43 -13.53 -3.47
N ILE A 137 -5.69 -12.51 -2.65
CA ILE A 137 -7.03 -11.92 -2.55
C ILE A 137 -7.39 -11.19 -3.85
N ARG A 138 -6.49 -10.34 -4.37
CA ARG A 138 -6.68 -9.58 -5.61
C ARG A 138 -6.98 -10.47 -6.82
N SER A 139 -6.33 -11.63 -6.92
CA SER A 139 -6.57 -12.59 -8.00
C SER A 139 -7.92 -13.32 -7.90
N ALA A 140 -8.48 -13.39 -6.69
CA ALA A 140 -9.73 -14.08 -6.41
C ALA A 140 -10.97 -13.19 -6.50
N ILE A 141 -10.82 -11.88 -6.29
CA ILE A 141 -11.96 -10.95 -6.28
C ILE A 141 -12.38 -10.52 -7.68
N ARG A 142 -13.61 -10.03 -7.76
CA ARG A 142 -14.14 -9.23 -8.87
C ARG A 142 -14.23 -7.78 -8.39
N LEU A 143 -13.80 -6.83 -9.21
CA LEU A 143 -13.93 -5.43 -8.85
C LEU A 143 -15.41 -5.01 -8.91
N ASN A 144 -15.80 -4.08 -8.02
CA ASN A 144 -17.12 -3.45 -8.07
C ASN A 144 -17.27 -2.52 -9.30
N TYR A 145 -16.14 -2.02 -9.80
CA TYR A 145 -16.01 -1.10 -10.93
C TYR A 145 -14.58 -1.16 -11.47
N PRO A 146 -14.31 -0.65 -12.68
CA PRO A 146 -12.96 -0.61 -13.20
C PRO A 146 -11.98 0.11 -12.25
N ALA A 147 -10.78 -0.46 -12.11
CA ALA A 147 -9.70 0.12 -11.31
C ALA A 147 -9.32 1.53 -11.80
N ALA A 148 -8.59 2.29 -10.98
CA ALA A 148 -8.19 3.67 -11.31
C ALA A 148 -7.31 3.81 -12.57
N ASN A 149 -6.68 2.72 -13.03
CA ASN A 149 -5.95 2.66 -14.30
C ASN A 149 -6.81 2.18 -15.49
N GLY A 150 -8.11 1.90 -15.28
CA GLY A 150 -9.08 1.49 -16.28
C GLY A 150 -9.30 -0.01 -16.42
N ASN A 151 -8.59 -0.86 -15.66
CA ASN A 151 -8.73 -2.31 -15.77
C ASN A 151 -10.05 -2.83 -15.17
N GLU A 152 -10.67 -3.81 -15.83
CA GLU A 152 -11.91 -4.44 -15.34
C GLU A 152 -11.67 -5.51 -14.26
N SER A 153 -10.42 -5.96 -14.10
CA SER A 153 -9.99 -6.94 -13.10
C SER A 153 -8.94 -6.33 -12.18
N SER A 154 -8.87 -6.79 -10.93
CA SER A 154 -7.84 -6.32 -10.01
C SER A 154 -6.46 -6.68 -10.54
N MET A 155 -5.59 -5.69 -10.63
CA MET A 155 -4.21 -5.91 -11.08
C MET A 155 -3.40 -6.50 -9.93
N GLN A 156 -2.68 -7.59 -10.15
CA GLN A 156 -1.76 -8.11 -9.15
C GLN A 156 -0.55 -7.18 -8.99
N LEU A 157 -0.12 -6.96 -7.76
CA LEU A 157 1.07 -6.19 -7.44
C LEU A 157 2.32 -6.99 -7.85
N ASN A 158 3.28 -6.35 -8.49
CA ASN A 158 4.54 -6.96 -8.90
C ASN A 158 5.30 -7.51 -7.70
N VAL A 159 5.69 -8.78 -7.78
CA VAL A 159 6.40 -9.49 -6.74
C VAL A 159 7.92 -9.39 -6.98
N PRO A 160 8.70 -8.77 -6.08
CA PRO A 160 10.16 -8.77 -6.15
C PRO A 160 10.74 -10.17 -5.99
N ASN A 161 11.98 -10.36 -6.45
CA ASN A 161 12.71 -11.61 -6.23
C ASN A 161 13.58 -11.61 -4.96
N ASN A 162 13.83 -10.44 -4.35
CA ASN A 162 14.71 -10.28 -3.19
C ASN A 162 13.91 -10.36 -1.88
N ILE A 163 13.37 -11.55 -1.63
CA ILE A 163 12.35 -11.84 -0.62
C ILE A 163 12.92 -12.31 0.73
N SER A 164 14.24 -12.38 0.87
CA SER A 164 14.90 -12.80 2.11
C SER A 164 14.80 -11.74 3.20
N SER A 165 14.85 -12.21 4.46
CA SER A 165 15.01 -11.36 5.64
C SER A 165 16.41 -10.78 5.79
N ASP A 166 17.38 -11.33 5.07
CA ASP A 166 18.78 -10.92 5.17
C ASP A 166 19.06 -9.68 4.32
N VAL A 167 19.92 -8.82 4.83
CA VAL A 167 20.45 -7.69 4.05
C VAL A 167 21.53 -8.20 3.09
N SER A 168 21.36 -7.90 1.81
CA SER A 168 22.35 -8.20 0.77
C SER A 168 23.45 -7.14 0.73
N ILE A 169 23.07 -5.85 0.63
CA ILE A 169 24.00 -4.73 0.54
C ILE A 169 23.45 -3.51 1.26
N ILE A 170 24.35 -2.66 1.73
CA ILE A 170 24.00 -1.31 2.20
C ILE A 170 24.01 -0.40 0.98
N ILE A 171 22.85 0.13 0.61
CA ILE A 171 22.69 1.08 -0.51
C ILE A 171 23.24 2.44 -0.10
N SER A 172 22.94 2.86 1.14
CA SER A 172 23.41 4.12 1.71
C SER A 172 23.38 4.07 3.23
N GLU A 173 24.46 4.54 3.86
CA GLU A 173 24.52 4.78 5.31
C GLU A 173 23.80 6.06 5.75
N GLY A 174 23.38 6.91 4.80
CA GLY A 174 22.75 8.18 5.09
C GLY A 174 22.15 8.81 3.83
N ALA A 175 20.91 8.43 3.52
CA ALA A 175 20.14 8.99 2.43
C ALA A 175 19.23 10.14 2.90
N HIS A 176 18.82 10.98 1.95
CA HIS A 176 17.70 11.89 2.14
C HIS A 176 16.39 11.08 2.17
N CYS A 177 15.48 11.43 3.06
CA CYS A 177 14.14 10.84 3.14
C CYS A 177 13.07 11.94 3.11
N GLU A 178 11.99 11.71 2.38
CA GLU A 178 10.74 12.47 2.45
C GLU A 178 9.54 11.50 2.43
N TYR A 179 8.34 12.06 2.33
CA TYR A 179 7.09 11.34 2.17
C TYR A 179 6.62 11.31 0.69
N TYR A 180 5.81 10.32 0.36
CA TYR A 180 5.23 10.02 -0.94
C TYR A 180 3.75 9.67 -0.74
N GLY A 181 2.82 10.33 -1.43
CA GLY A 181 1.38 10.12 -1.24
C GLY A 181 0.88 10.41 0.19
N VAL A 182 0.27 11.57 0.42
CA VAL A 182 -0.26 11.99 1.74
C VAL A 182 -1.78 12.16 1.73
N PRO A 183 -2.49 11.90 2.84
CA PRO A 183 -3.96 11.81 2.82
C PRO A 183 -4.77 13.08 2.45
N CYS A 184 -4.11 14.21 2.44
CA CYS A 184 -4.67 15.52 2.10
C CYS A 184 -4.56 15.86 0.60
N GLN A 185 -3.79 15.06 -0.16
CA GLN A 185 -3.50 15.35 -1.57
C GLN A 185 -4.76 15.21 -2.42
N GLY A 186 -4.91 16.15 -3.36
CA GLY A 186 -6.04 16.18 -4.27
C GLY A 186 -7.38 16.51 -3.62
N THR A 187 -7.39 17.19 -2.46
CA THR A 187 -8.63 17.67 -1.82
C THR A 187 -9.18 18.97 -2.43
N ARG A 188 -8.36 19.71 -3.18
CA ARG A 188 -8.82 20.88 -3.96
C ARG A 188 -8.21 20.96 -5.37
N PRO A 189 -8.87 21.66 -6.30
CA PRO A 189 -8.33 21.93 -7.63
C PRO A 189 -6.96 22.63 -7.60
N GLY A 190 -6.11 22.31 -8.58
CA GLY A 190 -4.84 23.01 -8.82
C GLY A 190 -3.60 22.15 -8.59
N ARG A 191 -2.47 22.81 -8.35
CA ARG A 191 -1.16 22.16 -8.18
C ARG A 191 -0.92 21.61 -6.79
N THR A 192 -1.59 22.17 -5.78
CA THR A 192 -1.39 21.80 -4.39
C THR A 192 -2.70 21.77 -3.60
N SER A 193 -2.72 20.97 -2.55
CA SER A 193 -3.81 20.88 -1.57
C SER A 193 -3.30 21.19 -0.16
N PRO A 194 -4.08 21.85 0.71
CA PRO A 194 -3.69 22.10 2.10
C PRO A 194 -3.50 20.77 2.81
N CYS A 195 -2.40 20.64 3.55
CA CYS A 195 -2.07 19.38 4.21
C CYS A 195 -1.66 19.59 5.67
N PRO A 196 -2.62 19.53 6.61
CA PRO A 196 -2.33 19.62 8.04
C PRO A 196 -1.33 18.56 8.52
N GLU A 197 -1.31 17.38 7.90
CA GLU A 197 -0.49 16.23 8.26
C GLU A 197 1.02 16.51 8.17
N ILE A 198 1.41 17.39 7.23
CA ILE A 198 2.81 17.81 7.00
C ILE A 198 3.04 19.29 7.32
N GLY A 199 1.98 20.06 7.60
CA GLY A 199 2.04 21.46 8.01
C GLY A 199 2.18 22.49 6.88
N PHE A 200 2.07 22.06 5.62
CA PHE A 200 2.13 22.93 4.44
C PHE A 200 1.36 22.31 3.27
N ASP A 201 1.27 23.03 2.15
CA ASP A 201 0.58 22.56 0.96
C ASP A 201 1.30 21.37 0.30
N ALA A 202 0.61 20.24 0.15
CA ALA A 202 1.11 19.07 -0.57
C ALA A 202 0.84 19.20 -2.08
N GLY A 203 1.81 18.84 -2.93
CA GLY A 203 1.61 18.82 -4.38
C GLY A 203 0.60 17.76 -4.79
N ASN A 204 -0.38 18.09 -5.63
CA ASN A 204 -1.33 17.11 -6.16
C ASN A 204 -0.60 16.12 -7.09
N ILE A 205 -0.99 14.85 -7.03
CA ILE A 205 -0.38 13.79 -7.84
C ILE A 205 -0.81 13.89 -9.31
N LEU A 206 0.06 13.43 -10.21
CA LEU A 206 -0.20 13.42 -11.64
C LEU A 206 -1.14 12.28 -12.05
N ASN A 207 -0.93 11.08 -11.48
CA ASN A 207 -1.65 9.86 -11.83
C ASN A 207 -1.94 9.01 -10.59
N PRO A 208 -3.04 8.24 -10.59
CA PRO A 208 -3.42 7.36 -9.48
C PRO A 208 -2.62 6.05 -9.43
N PHE A 209 -1.57 5.93 -10.24
CA PHE A 209 -0.74 4.73 -10.36
C PHE A 209 0.75 5.09 -10.35
N THR A 210 1.56 4.13 -9.92
CA THR A 210 3.02 4.20 -9.83
C THR A 210 3.69 4.06 -11.21
N GLU A 211 5.00 4.31 -11.33
CA GLU A 211 5.75 4.12 -12.60
C GLU A 211 5.64 2.68 -13.14
N ILE A 212 5.41 1.68 -12.27
CA ILE A 212 5.20 0.28 -12.66
C ILE A 212 3.73 -0.08 -12.96
N GLY A 213 2.82 0.88 -12.96
CA GLY A 213 1.43 0.73 -13.42
C GLY A 213 0.42 0.24 -12.38
N GLU A 214 0.86 0.01 -11.14
CA GLU A 214 -0.02 -0.38 -10.03
C GLU A 214 -0.75 0.84 -9.47
N VAL A 215 -2.02 0.68 -9.10
CA VAL A 215 -2.74 1.73 -8.36
C VAL A 215 -2.02 2.04 -7.06
N PHE A 216 -2.02 3.31 -6.68
CA PHE A 216 -1.22 3.82 -5.59
C PHE A 216 -2.10 4.39 -4.48
N HIS A 217 -1.83 4.01 -3.23
CA HIS A 217 -2.41 4.60 -2.03
C HIS A 217 -1.34 4.95 -0.98
N PRO A 218 -1.52 6.03 -0.20
CA PRO A 218 -0.68 6.37 0.97
C PRO A 218 -0.49 5.28 2.04
N GLN A 219 -1.27 4.19 1.98
CA GLN A 219 -1.19 3.06 2.92
C GLN A 219 -0.29 1.94 2.41
N ASP A 220 0.04 1.93 1.12
CA ASP A 220 0.84 0.88 0.50
C ASP A 220 2.23 0.83 1.14
N LEU A 221 2.80 -0.37 1.29
CA LEU A 221 4.21 -0.53 1.66
C LEU A 221 5.15 -0.35 0.47
N THR A 222 5.16 0.88 -0.04
CA THR A 222 5.98 1.25 -1.18
C THR A 222 6.78 2.53 -0.96
N ALA A 223 7.65 2.84 -1.92
CA ALA A 223 8.48 4.02 -1.94
C ALA A 223 8.84 4.41 -3.37
N ALA A 224 9.19 5.68 -3.53
CA ALA A 224 9.83 6.21 -4.71
C ALA A 224 11.33 6.39 -4.43
N ILE A 225 12.22 6.04 -5.37
CA ILE A 225 13.68 6.19 -5.16
C ILE A 225 14.30 7.07 -6.25
N THR A 226 15.34 7.82 -5.87
CA THR A 226 16.03 8.75 -6.77
C THR A 226 16.72 8.02 -7.93
N PRO A 227 16.82 8.63 -9.13
CA PRO A 227 17.68 8.13 -10.19
C PRO A 227 19.18 8.41 -9.95
N THR A 228 19.54 9.15 -8.90
CA THR A 228 20.94 9.46 -8.59
C THR A 228 21.72 8.18 -8.30
N TYR A 229 22.94 8.08 -8.83
CA TYR A 229 23.77 6.87 -8.72
C TYR A 229 23.11 5.59 -9.28
N ASN A 230 22.20 5.74 -10.26
CA ASN A 230 21.42 4.66 -10.86
C ASN A 230 20.53 3.88 -9.86
N TRP A 231 20.21 4.45 -8.69
CA TRP A 231 19.41 3.77 -7.68
C TRP A 231 18.05 3.34 -8.20
N HIS A 232 17.34 4.23 -8.89
CA HIS A 232 16.08 3.90 -9.55
C HIS A 232 16.19 2.66 -10.44
N SER A 233 17.11 2.65 -11.41
CA SER A 233 17.26 1.53 -12.35
C SER A 233 17.72 0.24 -11.67
N ASN A 234 18.53 0.33 -10.61
CA ASN A 234 19.06 -0.84 -9.91
C ASN A 234 18.06 -1.46 -8.92
N TYR A 235 17.19 -0.64 -8.34
CA TYR A 235 16.36 -1.03 -7.21
C TYR A 235 14.86 -0.92 -7.46
N MET A 236 14.42 -0.53 -8.65
CA MET A 236 13.02 -0.62 -9.04
C MET A 236 12.49 -2.05 -8.88
N ASN A 237 11.30 -2.17 -8.29
CA ASN A 237 10.66 -3.43 -7.91
C ASN A 237 11.52 -4.33 -7.01
N LYS A 238 12.30 -3.73 -6.09
CA LYS A 238 13.04 -4.44 -5.03
C LYS A 238 12.53 -4.05 -3.66
N PHE A 239 12.65 -4.98 -2.71
CA PHE A 239 12.49 -4.67 -1.29
C PHE A 239 13.73 -4.00 -0.73
N ILE A 240 13.53 -2.88 -0.04
CA ILE A 240 14.56 -2.13 0.67
C ILE A 240 14.11 -1.96 2.11
N LYS A 241 14.99 -2.26 3.06
CA LYS A 241 14.83 -1.86 4.45
C LYS A 241 15.31 -0.42 4.62
N VAL A 242 14.46 0.37 5.26
CA VAL A 242 14.67 1.79 5.54
C VAL A 242 14.66 1.97 7.04
N THR A 243 15.80 2.39 7.59
CA THR A 243 16.00 2.55 9.03
C THR A 243 16.18 4.02 9.36
N ASN A 244 15.39 4.55 10.30
CA ASN A 244 15.55 5.92 10.78
C ASN A 244 16.87 6.05 11.55
N LEU A 245 17.71 7.02 11.18
CA LEU A 245 19.01 7.21 11.83
C LEU A 245 18.89 7.94 13.18
N ALA A 246 17.83 8.70 13.40
CA ALA A 246 17.56 9.35 14.68
C ALA A 246 17.01 8.35 15.73
N ASP A 247 16.37 7.28 15.28
CA ASP A 247 15.92 6.17 16.11
C ASP A 247 16.10 4.84 15.35
N PRO A 248 17.27 4.18 15.47
CA PRO A 248 17.57 2.94 14.75
C PRO A 248 16.67 1.76 15.08
N SER A 249 15.87 1.84 16.16
CA SER A 249 14.86 0.81 16.46
C SER A 249 13.67 0.87 15.48
N LYS A 250 13.51 1.99 14.78
CA LYS A 250 12.46 2.25 13.81
C LYS A 250 12.95 1.95 12.41
N SER A 251 12.49 0.83 11.86
CA SER A 251 12.76 0.45 10.49
C SER A 251 11.55 -0.20 9.84
N ILE A 252 11.51 -0.15 8.51
CA ILE A 252 10.45 -0.76 7.71
C ILE A 252 11.01 -1.27 6.39
N VAL A 253 10.44 -2.36 5.89
CA VAL A 253 10.73 -2.86 4.55
C VAL A 253 9.63 -2.42 3.61
N VAL A 254 10.02 -1.73 2.53
CA VAL A 254 9.13 -1.22 1.49
C VAL A 254 9.60 -1.71 0.13
N ARG A 255 8.68 -1.75 -0.83
CA ARG A 255 9.00 -2.02 -2.23
C ARG A 255 9.18 -0.73 -3.01
N VAL A 256 10.23 -0.61 -3.80
CA VAL A 256 10.38 0.54 -4.71
C VAL A 256 9.47 0.34 -5.92
N THR A 257 8.55 1.27 -6.18
CA THR A 257 7.59 1.18 -7.30
C THR A 257 7.54 2.44 -8.16
N ASP A 258 8.15 3.52 -7.68
CA ASP A 258 8.12 4.81 -8.37
C ASP A 258 9.48 5.52 -8.28
N ARG A 259 9.55 6.68 -8.91
CA ARG A 259 10.75 7.50 -9.06
C ARG A 259 10.63 8.78 -8.26
N ALA A 260 11.50 8.93 -7.27
CA ALA A 260 11.67 10.20 -6.57
C ALA A 260 12.48 11.18 -7.43
N PRO A 261 12.37 12.50 -7.18
CA PRO A 261 13.21 13.48 -7.85
C PRO A 261 14.71 13.21 -7.64
N ALA A 262 15.52 13.67 -8.60
CA ALA A 262 16.98 13.54 -8.49
C ALA A 262 17.50 14.15 -7.18
N ARG A 263 18.49 13.49 -6.57
CA ARG A 263 19.16 13.85 -5.31
C ARG A 263 18.27 13.82 -4.06
N LYS A 264 17.05 13.26 -4.12
CA LYS A 264 16.14 13.14 -2.97
C LYS A 264 16.20 11.83 -2.19
N GLY A 265 17.13 10.93 -2.54
CA GLY A 265 17.30 9.65 -1.84
C GLY A 265 16.07 8.75 -2.03
N ILE A 266 15.20 8.70 -1.02
CA ILE A 266 13.96 7.91 -1.04
C ILE A 266 12.77 8.76 -0.54
N GLU A 267 11.58 8.51 -1.08
CA GLU A 267 10.32 9.06 -0.57
C GLU A 267 9.42 7.88 -0.17
N LEU A 268 9.07 7.79 1.10
CA LEU A 268 8.27 6.69 1.66
C LEU A 268 6.79 6.99 1.58
N THR A 269 5.94 6.00 1.35
CA THR A 269 4.50 6.21 1.53
C THR A 269 4.18 6.80 2.90
N TYR A 270 3.14 7.63 2.98
CA TYR A 270 2.77 8.26 4.25
C TYR A 270 2.67 7.28 5.41
N ARG A 271 2.10 6.09 5.19
CA ARG A 271 2.09 5.05 6.23
C ARG A 271 3.51 4.64 6.62
N ALA A 272 4.34 4.21 5.68
CA ALA A 272 5.71 3.79 5.99
C ALA A 272 6.52 4.90 6.68
N TRP A 273 6.38 6.14 6.23
CA TRP A 273 7.03 7.32 6.78
C TRP A 273 6.63 7.59 8.24
N ILE A 274 5.33 7.51 8.55
CA ILE A 274 4.84 7.66 9.93
C ILE A 274 5.38 6.58 10.85
N GLU A 275 5.31 5.32 10.42
CA GLU A 275 5.62 4.17 11.29
C GLU A 275 7.09 4.15 11.72
N ILE A 276 7.99 4.68 10.88
CA ILE A 276 9.40 4.82 11.24
C ILE A 276 9.77 6.17 11.89
N GLY A 277 8.78 6.99 12.26
CA GLY A 277 9.00 8.22 13.03
C GLY A 277 9.28 9.47 12.20
N ARG A 278 8.71 9.54 10.98
CA ARG A 278 8.71 10.74 10.13
C ARG A 278 10.11 11.33 9.84
N PRO A 279 11.11 10.53 9.40
CA PRO A 279 12.41 11.07 9.05
C PRO A 279 12.29 12.05 7.87
N VAL A 280 12.94 13.20 7.97
CA VAL A 280 12.93 14.26 6.94
C VAL A 280 14.34 14.77 6.72
N GLY A 281 14.66 15.07 5.46
CA GLY A 281 15.90 15.77 5.12
C GLY A 281 17.09 14.83 4.88
N ALA A 282 18.27 15.42 4.70
CA ALA A 282 19.49 14.71 4.34
C ALA A 282 20.03 13.84 5.49
N LYS A 283 20.58 12.67 5.14
CA LYS A 283 21.17 11.71 6.10
C LYS A 283 20.20 11.34 7.24
N SER A 284 18.93 11.20 6.94
CA SER A 284 17.88 10.88 7.91
C SER A 284 17.57 9.38 7.96
N VAL A 285 17.93 8.62 6.92
CA VAL A 285 17.72 7.17 6.88
C VAL A 285 18.91 6.40 6.33
N ARG A 286 19.08 5.16 6.80
CA ARG A 286 19.92 4.14 6.18
C ARG A 286 19.07 3.26 5.27
N LEU A 287 19.62 2.92 4.11
CA LEU A 287 18.97 2.11 3.07
C LEU A 287 19.73 0.81 2.87
N GLU A 288 19.02 -0.31 2.95
CA GLU A 288 19.59 -1.66 2.87
C GLU A 288 18.78 -2.50 1.88
N LEU A 289 19.44 -3.07 0.87
CA LEU A 289 18.79 -3.97 -0.08
C LEU A 289 18.57 -5.32 0.61
N MET A 290 17.33 -5.82 0.59
CA MET A 290 17.05 -7.19 1.03
C MET A 290 17.60 -8.20 0.01
N LYS A 291 17.93 -9.42 0.43
CA LYS A 291 18.49 -10.46 -0.45
C LYS A 291 17.44 -11.19 -1.27
#